data_AF-A0A4R2MWH0-F1
#
_entry.id   AF-A0A4R2MWH0-F1
#
_cell.length_a   1.000
_cell.length_b   1.000
_cell.length_c   1.000
_cell.angle_alpha   90.00
_cell.angle_beta   90.00
_cell.angle_gamma   90.00
#
_symmetry.space_group_name_H-M   'P 1'
#
loop_
_entity.id
_entity.type
_entity.pdbx_description
1 polymer ?
#
loop_
_entity_poly.entity_id
_entity_poly.type
_entity_poly.pdbx_seq_one_letter_code
_entity_poly.pdbx_strand_id
1 'polypeptide(L)'
;MIEGTGGLRKVRHGDSRRGKGKRGGFKMTAAKLRLTIASMGKPETKVGDLCAELGITRQTFYRHMSPQGELRPDGVKLLSRGSAG
;
A
#
# COMPACT_ATOMS: atom_id res chain seq x y z
N MET A 1 -12.70 54.70 1.96
CA MET A 1 -11.62 53.75 1.65
C MET A 1 -12.00 52.41 2.24
N ILE A 2 -12.22 51.42 1.36
CA ILE A 2 -12.05 49.94 1.50
C ILE A 2 -12.34 49.27 2.86
N GLU A 3 -13.43 48.50 2.97
CA GLU A 3 -13.57 47.06 2.63
C GLU A 3 -13.06 46.12 3.74
N GLY A 4 -13.96 45.30 4.30
CA GLY A 4 -13.61 44.32 5.32
C GLY A 4 -14.76 43.42 5.74
N THR A 5 -15.50 42.84 4.78
CA THR A 5 -16.48 41.78 5.08
C THR A 5 -15.74 40.53 5.54
N GLY A 6 -15.67 40.33 6.86
CA GLY A 6 -15.13 39.14 7.51
C GLY A 6 -15.91 37.90 7.09
N GLY A 7 -15.38 37.22 6.07
CA GLY A 7 -15.96 36.04 5.46
C GLY A 7 -16.16 34.89 6.45
N LEU A 8 -17.41 34.47 6.54
CA LEU A 8 -17.91 33.24 7.16
C LEU A 8 -17.11 32.02 6.67
N ARG A 9 -16.07 31.62 7.42
CA ARG A 9 -15.35 30.36 7.16
C ARG A 9 -16.25 29.20 7.57
N LYS A 10 -17.04 28.70 6.63
CA LYS A 10 -17.72 27.40 6.75
C LYS A 10 -16.67 26.33 7.05
N VAL A 11 -16.70 25.78 8.26
CA VAL A 11 -16.08 24.50 8.57
C VAL A 11 -16.72 23.45 7.66
N ARG A 12 -16.04 23.11 6.56
CA ARG A 12 -16.44 21.97 5.73
C ARG A 12 -16.22 20.73 6.59
N HIS A 13 -17.30 20.12 7.05
CA HIS A 13 -17.29 18.73 7.47
C HIS A 13 -16.69 17.91 6.31
N GLY A 14 -15.49 17.38 6.53
CA GLY A 14 -14.89 16.43 5.61
C GLY A 14 -15.70 15.14 5.71
N ASP A 15 -16.56 14.90 4.73
CA ASP A 15 -17.30 13.65 4.57
C ASP A 15 -16.32 12.45 4.59
N SER A 16 -16.61 11.47 5.46
CA SER A 16 -15.78 10.28 5.70
C SER A 16 -15.66 9.33 4.51
N ARG A 17 -16.23 9.67 3.34
CA ARG A 17 -16.17 8.84 2.13
C ARG A 17 -15.11 9.32 1.15
N ARG A 18 -13.85 9.39 1.58
CA ARG A 18 -12.73 9.26 0.63
C ARG A 18 -12.50 7.79 0.33
N GLY A 19 -13.47 7.20 -0.37
CA GLY A 19 -13.23 6.01 -1.19
C GLY A 19 -12.17 6.38 -2.22
N LYS A 20 -10.89 6.17 -1.89
CA LYS A 20 -9.80 6.27 -2.86
C LYS A 20 -9.99 5.14 -3.85
N GLY A 21 -10.65 5.43 -4.96
CA GLY A 21 -10.66 4.58 -6.14
C GLY A 21 -9.23 4.17 -6.47
N LYS A 22 -8.86 2.93 -6.13
CA LYS A 22 -7.61 2.35 -6.61
C LYS A 22 -7.88 1.86 -8.01
N ARG A 23 -7.70 2.78 -8.97
CA ARG A 23 -7.57 2.47 -10.39
C ARG A 23 -6.59 1.30 -10.52
N GLY A 24 -7.04 0.26 -11.20
CA GLY A 24 -6.41 -1.05 -11.28
C GLY A 24 -4.99 -1.03 -11.83
N GLY A 25 -4.26 -2.11 -11.54
CA GLY A 25 -2.95 -2.41 -12.08
C GLY A 25 -2.04 -2.99 -11.01
N PHE A 26 -1.92 -4.33 -10.95
CA PHE A 26 -0.80 -5.14 -10.42
C PHE A 26 0.05 -4.57 -9.26
N LYS A 27 -0.55 -3.82 -8.32
CA LYS A 27 0.19 -3.08 -7.29
C LYS A 27 0.32 -3.92 -6.03
N MET A 28 1.51 -3.89 -5.43
CA MET A 28 1.71 -4.47 -4.10
C MET A 28 0.81 -3.75 -3.09
N THR A 29 0.08 -4.52 -2.28
CA THR A 29 -0.77 -4.02 -1.19
C THR A 29 -0.26 -4.57 0.13
N ALA A 30 -0.64 -3.93 1.25
CA ALA A 30 -0.20 -4.39 2.57
C ALA A 30 -0.65 -5.82 2.84
N ALA A 31 -1.86 -6.18 2.38
CA ALA A 31 -2.38 -7.54 2.45
C ALA A 31 -1.51 -8.54 1.67
N LYS A 32 -1.18 -8.25 0.40
CA LYS A 32 -0.31 -9.10 -0.41
C LYS A 32 1.08 -9.25 0.22
N LEU A 33 1.63 -8.16 0.74
CA LEU A 33 2.94 -8.17 1.38
C LEU A 33 2.95 -9.01 2.66
N ARG A 34 1.89 -8.94 3.49
CA ARG A 34 1.73 -9.84 4.65
C ARG A 34 1.68 -11.31 4.24
N LEU A 35 0.91 -11.63 3.21
CA LEU A 35 0.82 -12.99 2.68
C LEU A 35 2.18 -13.47 2.13
N THR A 36 2.92 -12.57 1.50
CA THR A 36 4.26 -12.84 0.98
C THR A 36 5.25 -13.16 2.10
N ILE A 37 5.23 -12.41 3.20
CA ILE A 37 6.05 -12.67 4.40
C ILE A 37 5.73 -14.05 4.99
N ALA A 38 4.44 -14.38 5.09
CA ALA A 38 4.01 -15.69 5.58
C ALA A 38 4.50 -16.83 4.66
N SER A 39 4.49 -16.62 3.34
CA SER A 39 4.99 -17.61 2.37
C SER A 39 6.51 -17.76 2.40
N MET A 40 7.27 -16.68 2.63
CA MET A 40 8.75 -16.73 2.67
C MET A 40 9.31 -17.54 3.83
N GLY A 41 8.53 -17.76 4.90
CA GLY A 41 8.91 -18.67 5.99
C GLY A 41 8.97 -20.15 5.60
N LYS A 42 8.55 -20.51 4.37
CA LYS A 42 8.59 -21.89 3.86
C LYS A 42 9.77 -22.05 2.87
N PRO A 43 10.67 -23.02 3.06
CA PRO A 43 11.87 -23.19 2.23
C PRO A 43 11.56 -23.59 0.77
N GLU A 44 10.35 -24.10 0.50
CA GLU A 44 9.90 -24.51 -0.82
C GLU A 44 9.26 -23.37 -1.64
N THR A 45 9.14 -22.17 -1.06
CA THR A 45 8.47 -21.04 -1.71
C THR A 45 9.26 -20.49 -2.88
N LYS A 46 8.76 -20.72 -4.09
CA LYS A 46 9.30 -20.13 -5.31
C LYS A 46 8.72 -18.72 -5.51
N VAL A 47 9.59 -17.71 -5.56
CA VAL A 47 9.20 -16.31 -5.82
C VAL A 47 8.41 -16.17 -7.13
N GLY A 48 8.73 -16.99 -8.14
CA GLY A 48 8.02 -17.03 -9.41
C GLY A 48 6.54 -17.37 -9.28
N ASP A 49 6.25 -18.55 -8.72
CA ASP A 49 4.88 -19.01 -8.43
C ASP A 49 4.15 -18.04 -7.50
N LEU A 50 4.81 -17.63 -6.41
CA LEU A 50 4.22 -16.68 -5.46
C LEU A 50 3.80 -15.37 -6.12
N CYS A 51 4.61 -14.83 -7.05
CA CYS A 51 4.26 -13.63 -7.80
C CYS A 51 3.09 -13.86 -8.77
N ALA A 52 3.03 -15.04 -9.41
CA ALA A 52 1.95 -15.41 -10.31
C ALA A 52 0.61 -15.53 -9.56
N GLU A 53 0.61 -16.24 -8.43
CA GLU A 53 -0.55 -16.41 -7.54
C GLU A 53 -1.07 -15.08 -7.00
N LEU A 54 -0.15 -14.20 -6.58
CA LEU A 54 -0.51 -12.88 -6.06
C LEU A 54 -0.88 -11.86 -7.15
N GLY A 55 -0.70 -12.20 -8.43
CA GLY A 55 -0.86 -11.28 -9.55
C GLY A 55 -0.01 -10.02 -9.36
N ILE A 56 1.29 -10.21 -9.12
CA ILE A 56 2.29 -9.13 -9.04
C ILE A 56 3.49 -9.49 -9.92
N THR A 57 4.21 -8.50 -10.40
CA THR A 57 5.46 -8.75 -11.12
C THR A 57 6.60 -9.00 -10.13
N ARG A 58 7.59 -9.81 -10.53
CA ARG A 58 8.84 -10.01 -9.76
C ARG A 58 9.56 -8.68 -9.47
N GLN A 59 9.49 -7.73 -10.40
CA GLN A 59 10.04 -6.39 -10.21
C GLN A 59 9.36 -5.65 -9.06
N THR A 60 8.03 -5.73 -8.98
CA THR A 60 7.26 -5.13 -7.88
C THR A 60 7.57 -5.83 -6.57
N PHE A 61 7.67 -7.16 -6.59
CA PHE A 61 8.11 -7.95 -5.44
C PHE A 61 9.46 -7.45 -4.92
N TYR A 62 10.48 -7.40 -5.78
CA TYR A 62 11.85 -7.07 -5.38
C TYR A 62 12.04 -5.62 -4.90
N ARG A 63 11.14 -4.72 -5.30
CA ARG A 63 11.13 -3.35 -4.78
C ARG A 63 10.71 -3.31 -3.31
N HIS A 64 9.86 -4.23 -2.87
CA HIS A 64 9.32 -4.26 -1.51
C HIS A 64 9.98 -5.32 -0.61
N MET A 65 10.55 -6.37 -1.19
CA MET A 65 11.07 -7.54 -0.45
C MET A 65 12.25 -8.20 -1.16
N SER A 66 13.19 -8.74 -0.40
CA SER A 66 14.33 -9.50 -0.92
C SER A 66 13.96 -10.98 -1.12
N PRO A 67 14.70 -11.73 -1.98
CA PRO A 67 14.47 -13.17 -2.15
C PRO A 67 14.68 -13.97 -0.85
N GLN A 68 15.37 -13.41 0.13
CA GLN A 68 15.55 -13.98 1.47
C GLN A 68 14.36 -13.73 2.41
N GLY A 69 13.32 -13.00 1.98
CA GLY A 69 12.17 -12.64 2.80
C GLY A 69 12.31 -11.33 3.59
N GLU A 70 13.44 -10.63 3.46
CA GLU A 70 13.66 -9.35 4.14
C GLU A 70 12.86 -8.21 3.52
N LEU A 71 12.19 -7.41 4.35
CA LEU A 71 11.41 -6.24 3.92
C LEU A 71 12.34 -5.06 3.59
N ARG A 72 12.21 -4.53 2.37
CA ARG A 72 12.87 -3.28 1.99
C ARG A 72 12.12 -2.06 2.55
N PRO A 73 12.77 -0.88 2.62
CA PRO A 73 12.12 0.35 3.11
C PRO A 73 10.79 0.68 2.42
N ASP A 74 10.66 0.37 1.13
CA ASP A 74 9.40 0.51 0.39
C ASP A 74 8.32 -0.46 0.89
N GLY A 75 8.68 -1.69 1.25
CA GLY A 75 7.76 -2.66 1.86
C GLY A 75 7.33 -2.25 3.27
N VAL A 76 8.28 -1.78 4.08
CA VAL A 76 7.99 -1.27 5.44
C VAL A 76 7.03 -0.08 5.40
N LYS A 77 7.29 0.92 4.53
CA LYS A 77 6.39 2.07 4.33
C LYS A 77 4.98 1.64 3.89
N LEU A 78 4.89 0.55 3.16
CA LEU A 78 3.63 0.03 2.64
C LEU A 78 2.83 -0.71 3.72
N LEU A 79 3.49 -1.42 4.64
CA LEU A 79 2.87 -2.00 5.82
C LEU A 79 2.43 -0.93 6.84
N SER A 80 3.30 0.04 7.11
CA SER A 80 3.02 1.13 8.06
C SER A 80 1.80 1.97 7.65
N ARG A 81 1.62 2.20 6.35
CA ARG A 81 0.49 3.00 5.83
C ARG A 81 -0.85 2.25 5.75
N GLY A 82 -0.86 0.94 6.06
CA GLY A 82 -2.03 0.07 6.02
C GLY A 82 -2.63 -0.25 7.40
N SER A 83 -2.07 0.30 8.49
CA SER A 83 -2.50 0.03 9.88
C SER A 83 -3.44 1.10 10.46
N ALA A 84 -3.97 2.01 9.63
CA ALA A 84 -5.03 2.92 10.05
C ALA A 84 -6.38 2.31 9.65
N GLY A 85 -6.88 1.43 10.52
CA GLY A 85 -8.26 0.97 10.60
C GLY A 85 -8.70 1.15 12.04
#